data_AF-A0A7V8AHP4-F1
#
_entry.id   AF-A0A7V8AHP4-F1
#
_cell.length_a   1.000
_cell.length_b   1.000
_cell.length_c   1.000
_cell.angle_alpha   90.00
_cell.angle_beta   90.00
_cell.angle_gamma   90.00
#
_symmetry.space_group_name_H-M   'P 1'
#
loop_
_entity.id
_entity.type
_entity.pdbx_description
1 polymer ?
#
loop_
_entity_poly.entity_id
_entity_poly.type
_entity_poly.pdbx_seq_one_letter_code
_entity_poly.pdbx_strand_id
1 'polypeptide(L)'
;MLMSRAKDIYERIKSTGYNAVKEFVDARESENLFLDFKRSSDRGAGKKLHDNDRNNLSRAISGFSNSEGGVIVWGIDCRSNSDGADVACAEFPIADVKKFVGFIEGSVSGCTIPPCSGIENCPIETEAGAGFVATFIPKSNTPPHQVVGELKYYMRAGSNFVPVPHAVLAGMFGRHPAPNVFIMYHIQVPPERLPNGTIKIQLGFLITNGGPGIAEDLFLNLTVSSACGELSFSQPDLTVWSVSFGFGRVLNIISKQGLRLAPDAKVEPVCMNIILKPPFTKPIKIAGMCGCSNSMPFRFKFENSHDNVAKIYNELIANPNNKTFADNFTNLILNIPMETEDAQ
;
A
#
# COMPACT_ATOMS: atom_id res chain seq x y z
N MET A 1 -4.26 3.81 6.76
CA MET A 1 -3.49 4.26 5.58
C MET A 1 -4.50 4.89 4.63
N LEU A 2 -4.24 6.08 4.06
CA LEU A 2 -5.09 6.57 2.96
C LEU A 2 -4.56 5.86 1.71
N MET A 3 -5.10 4.66 1.46
CA MET A 3 -4.72 3.82 0.34
C MET A 3 -5.15 4.49 -0.97
N SER A 4 -4.48 4.18 -2.08
CA SER A 4 -4.97 4.65 -3.38
C SER A 4 -6.35 4.05 -3.64
N ARG A 5 -7.19 4.71 -4.45
CA ARG A 5 -8.52 4.18 -4.77
C ARG A 5 -8.47 2.75 -5.33
N ALA A 6 -7.45 2.44 -6.15
CA ALA A 6 -7.21 1.10 -6.66
C ALA A 6 -6.87 0.10 -5.54
N LYS A 7 -5.99 0.47 -4.61
CA LYS A 7 -5.62 -0.38 -3.46
C LYS A 7 -6.80 -0.56 -2.49
N ASP A 8 -7.61 0.46 -2.27
CA ASP A 8 -8.87 0.36 -1.51
C ASP A 8 -9.82 -0.68 -2.12
N ILE A 9 -10.02 -0.64 -3.44
CA ILE A 9 -10.87 -1.60 -4.15
C ILE A 9 -10.30 -3.02 -3.99
N TYR A 10 -8.99 -3.18 -4.15
CA TYR A 10 -8.32 -4.47 -4.01
C TYR A 10 -8.42 -5.04 -2.60
N GLU A 11 -8.11 -4.25 -1.56
CA GLU A 11 -8.20 -4.69 -0.16
C GLU A 11 -9.64 -5.00 0.24
N ARG A 12 -10.62 -4.23 -0.27
CA ARG A 12 -12.04 -4.57 -0.11
C ARG A 12 -12.30 -5.96 -0.67
N ILE A 13 -11.96 -6.22 -1.94
CA ILE A 13 -12.16 -7.53 -2.59
C ILE A 13 -11.48 -8.65 -1.78
N LYS A 14 -10.22 -8.44 -1.36
CA LYS A 14 -9.44 -9.40 -0.58
C LYS A 14 -10.11 -9.72 0.77
N SER A 15 -10.68 -8.72 1.44
CA SER A 15 -11.35 -8.88 2.73
C SER A 15 -12.73 -9.54 2.65
N THR A 16 -13.50 -9.23 1.59
CA THR A 16 -14.87 -9.73 1.42
C THR A 16 -14.95 -11.04 0.61
N GLY A 17 -13.90 -11.36 -0.14
CA GLY A 17 -13.83 -12.55 -0.99
C GLY A 17 -14.93 -12.59 -2.05
N TYR A 18 -15.54 -13.77 -2.22
CA TYR A 18 -16.56 -14.02 -3.24
C TYR A 18 -17.78 -13.09 -3.15
N ASN A 19 -18.13 -12.61 -1.96
CA ASN A 19 -19.25 -11.68 -1.80
C ASN A 19 -19.04 -10.37 -2.57
N ALA A 20 -17.81 -9.85 -2.69
CA ALA A 20 -17.56 -8.67 -3.52
C ALA A 20 -17.79 -8.94 -5.01
N VAL A 21 -17.40 -10.13 -5.48
CA VAL A 21 -17.63 -10.53 -6.88
C VAL A 21 -19.12 -10.58 -7.17
N LYS A 22 -19.89 -11.19 -6.26
CA LYS A 22 -21.34 -11.25 -6.36
C LYS A 22 -21.98 -9.87 -6.36
N GLU A 23 -21.55 -8.98 -5.45
CA GLU A 23 -21.99 -7.59 -5.41
C GLU A 23 -21.74 -6.85 -6.73
N PHE A 24 -20.59 -7.07 -7.39
CA PHE A 24 -20.32 -6.45 -8.69
C PHE A 24 -21.33 -6.87 -9.76
N VAL A 25 -21.67 -8.16 -9.82
CA VAL A 25 -22.62 -8.70 -10.79
C VAL A 25 -24.05 -8.26 -10.47
N ASP A 26 -24.46 -8.36 -9.20
CA ASP A 26 -25.81 -7.99 -8.73
C ASP A 26 -26.07 -6.49 -8.93
N ALA A 27 -25.09 -5.64 -8.63
CA ALA A 27 -25.19 -4.19 -8.80
C ALA A 27 -24.96 -3.72 -10.25
N ARG A 28 -24.55 -4.62 -11.15
CA ARG A 28 -24.09 -4.29 -12.51
C ARG A 28 -23.03 -3.19 -12.50
N GLU A 29 -22.02 -3.38 -11.64
CA GLU A 29 -20.93 -2.43 -11.48
C GLU A 29 -20.27 -2.16 -12.84
N SER A 30 -20.08 -0.87 -13.16
CA SER A 30 -19.47 -0.44 -14.41
C SER A 30 -17.95 -0.45 -14.29
N GLU A 31 -17.25 -0.89 -15.35
CA GLU A 31 -15.83 -0.63 -15.48
C GLU A 31 -15.56 0.87 -15.40
N ASN A 32 -14.47 1.25 -14.74
CA ASN A 32 -14.15 2.66 -14.48
C ASN A 32 -12.64 2.90 -14.47
N LEU A 33 -12.19 4.07 -14.01
CA LEU A 33 -10.77 4.43 -14.00
C LEU A 33 -9.87 3.46 -13.22
N PHE A 34 -10.42 2.73 -12.23
CA PHE A 34 -9.65 1.89 -11.32
C PHE A 34 -10.05 0.41 -11.32
N LEU A 35 -11.11 0.04 -12.04
CA LEU A 35 -11.66 -1.32 -12.04
C LEU A 35 -11.94 -1.78 -13.47
N ASP A 36 -11.44 -2.98 -13.80
CA ASP A 36 -11.59 -3.66 -15.08
C ASP A 36 -12.04 -5.12 -14.83
N PHE A 37 -12.84 -5.65 -15.73
CA PHE A 37 -13.35 -7.00 -15.66
C PHE A 37 -12.96 -7.76 -16.93
N LYS A 38 -12.49 -9.00 -16.75
CA LYS A 38 -12.17 -9.85 -17.89
C LYS A 38 -12.63 -11.27 -17.67
N ARG A 39 -13.32 -11.82 -18.67
CA ARG A 39 -13.52 -13.25 -18.80
C ARG A 39 -12.21 -13.89 -19.26
N SER A 40 -11.76 -14.94 -18.56
CA SER A 40 -10.66 -15.77 -19.06
C SER A 40 -11.12 -16.58 -20.26
N SER A 41 -10.27 -16.63 -21.29
CA SER A 41 -10.59 -17.25 -22.58
C SER A 41 -10.85 -18.75 -22.47
N ASP A 42 -10.02 -19.44 -21.68
CA ASP A 42 -10.07 -20.89 -21.48
C ASP A 42 -10.36 -21.31 -20.03
N ARG A 43 -10.76 -20.35 -19.17
CA ARG A 43 -11.00 -20.56 -17.73
C ARG A 43 -9.80 -21.18 -16.99
N GLY A 44 -8.58 -20.96 -17.48
CA GLY A 44 -7.35 -21.52 -16.91
C GLY A 44 -7.12 -23.01 -17.20
N ALA A 45 -7.87 -23.59 -18.15
CA ALA A 45 -7.73 -25.00 -18.52
C ALA A 45 -6.37 -25.33 -19.14
N GLY A 46 -5.71 -24.36 -19.79
CA GLY A 46 -4.42 -24.53 -20.44
C GLY A 46 -3.25 -24.91 -19.52
N LYS A 47 -2.09 -25.16 -20.14
CA LYS A 47 -0.81 -25.40 -19.45
C LYS A 47 -0.02 -24.11 -19.14
N LYS A 48 -0.45 -23.00 -19.73
CA LYS A 48 0.08 -21.63 -19.55
C LYS A 48 -1.10 -20.66 -19.65
N LEU A 49 -0.87 -19.39 -19.30
CA LEU A 49 -1.84 -18.32 -19.54
C LEU A 49 -2.19 -18.27 -21.03
N HIS A 50 -3.49 -18.26 -21.35
CA HIS A 50 -3.95 -18.16 -22.73
C HIS A 50 -3.47 -16.85 -23.37
N ASP A 51 -3.13 -16.85 -24.66
CA ASP A 51 -2.48 -15.70 -25.30
C ASP A 51 -3.37 -14.44 -25.28
N ASN A 52 -4.70 -14.58 -25.42
CA ASN A 52 -5.64 -13.45 -25.23
C ASN A 52 -5.63 -12.91 -23.79
N ASP A 53 -5.58 -13.79 -22.79
CA ASP A 53 -5.55 -13.39 -21.38
C ASP A 53 -4.21 -12.70 -21.07
N ARG A 54 -3.12 -13.17 -21.66
CA ARG A 54 -1.79 -12.52 -21.61
C ARG A 54 -1.82 -11.13 -22.26
N ASN A 55 -2.50 -10.97 -23.39
CA ASN A 55 -2.62 -9.66 -24.06
C ASN A 55 -3.45 -8.68 -23.22
N ASN A 56 -4.57 -9.15 -22.64
CA ASN A 56 -5.39 -8.38 -21.71
C ASN A 56 -4.58 -7.95 -20.48
N LEU A 57 -3.84 -8.89 -19.87
CA LEU A 57 -2.96 -8.62 -18.75
C LEU A 57 -1.89 -7.58 -19.11
N SER A 58 -1.25 -7.71 -20.27
CA SER A 58 -0.20 -6.79 -20.71
C SER A 58 -0.71 -5.36 -20.92
N ARG A 59 -1.89 -5.22 -21.55
CA ARG A 59 -2.57 -3.92 -21.71
C ARG A 59 -3.02 -3.34 -20.38
N ALA A 60 -3.53 -4.16 -19.47
CA ALA A 60 -3.91 -3.71 -18.13
C ALA A 60 -2.70 -3.23 -17.34
N ILE A 61 -1.59 -3.99 -17.36
CA ILE A 61 -0.34 -3.59 -16.70
C ILE A 61 0.15 -2.27 -17.26
N SER A 62 0.31 -2.14 -18.58
CA SER A 62 0.75 -0.89 -19.21
C SER A 62 -0.22 0.25 -18.91
N GLY A 63 -1.52 0.04 -19.12
CA GLY A 63 -2.56 1.04 -18.97
C GLY A 63 -2.69 1.61 -17.56
N PHE A 64 -2.76 0.74 -16.54
CA PHE A 64 -2.89 1.16 -15.15
C PHE A 64 -1.59 1.73 -14.58
N SER A 65 -0.44 1.10 -14.85
CA SER A 65 0.86 1.58 -14.33
C SER A 65 1.26 2.94 -14.91
N ASN A 66 0.90 3.22 -16.17
CA ASN A 66 1.08 4.51 -16.81
C ASN A 66 0.06 5.58 -16.36
N SER A 67 -0.94 5.19 -15.57
CA SER A 67 -2.04 6.07 -15.11
C SER A 67 -2.04 6.15 -13.58
N GLU A 68 -3.17 5.87 -12.91
CA GLU A 68 -3.32 5.98 -11.46
C GLU A 68 -3.37 4.61 -10.75
N GLY A 69 -2.96 3.54 -11.43
CA GLY A 69 -3.14 2.16 -10.97
C GLY A 69 -4.58 1.66 -11.14
N GLY A 70 -4.81 0.39 -10.84
CA GLY A 70 -6.13 -0.23 -10.96
C GLY A 70 -6.17 -1.69 -10.53
N VAL A 71 -7.35 -2.28 -10.61
CA VAL A 71 -7.61 -3.69 -10.33
C VAL A 71 -8.30 -4.30 -11.54
N ILE A 72 -7.80 -5.45 -11.99
CA ILE A 72 -8.49 -6.31 -12.95
C ILE A 72 -9.03 -7.53 -12.23
N VAL A 73 -10.31 -7.83 -12.41
CA VAL A 73 -10.97 -9.02 -11.85
C VAL A 73 -11.26 -10.01 -12.97
N TRP A 74 -10.62 -11.18 -12.88
CA TRP A 74 -10.72 -12.27 -13.83
C TRP A 74 -11.86 -13.21 -13.49
N GLY A 75 -12.58 -13.66 -14.52
CA GLY A 75 -13.71 -14.58 -14.41
C GLY A 75 -15.07 -13.88 -14.41
N ILE A 76 -15.16 -12.61 -14.82
CA ILE A 76 -16.43 -11.88 -14.92
C ILE A 76 -16.68 -11.52 -16.39
N ASP A 77 -17.89 -11.81 -16.89
CA ASP A 77 -18.37 -11.41 -18.21
C ASP A 77 -19.00 -10.01 -18.13
N CYS A 78 -18.55 -9.13 -19.01
CA CYS A 78 -19.08 -7.77 -19.14
C CYS A 78 -19.80 -7.58 -20.46
N ARG A 79 -20.86 -6.78 -20.41
CA ARG A 79 -21.63 -6.39 -21.60
C ARG A 79 -21.98 -4.93 -21.52
N SER A 80 -22.03 -4.28 -22.67
CA SER A 80 -22.43 -2.88 -22.76
C SER A 80 -23.90 -2.73 -22.34
N ASN A 81 -24.17 -1.77 -21.47
CA ASN A 81 -25.53 -1.39 -21.07
C ASN A 81 -26.14 -0.39 -22.09
N SER A 82 -27.37 0.07 -21.83
CA SER A 82 -28.07 1.05 -22.68
C SER A 82 -27.33 2.38 -22.84
N ASP A 83 -26.45 2.71 -21.89
CA ASP A 83 -25.68 3.96 -21.88
C ASP A 83 -24.28 3.79 -22.50
N GLY A 84 -23.98 2.60 -23.04
CA GLY A 84 -22.71 2.26 -23.67
C GLY A 84 -21.56 1.96 -22.71
N ALA A 85 -21.83 1.83 -21.41
CA ALA A 85 -20.85 1.42 -20.40
C ALA A 85 -20.80 -0.11 -20.28
N ASP A 86 -19.60 -0.68 -20.20
CA ASP A 86 -19.42 -2.10 -19.95
C ASP A 86 -19.62 -2.41 -18.46
N VAL A 87 -20.64 -3.22 -18.18
CA VAL A 87 -21.06 -3.57 -16.82
C VAL A 87 -20.90 -5.06 -16.57
N ALA A 88 -20.56 -5.43 -15.34
CA ALA A 88 -20.55 -6.84 -14.90
C ALA A 88 -21.96 -7.45 -15.09
N CYS A 89 -22.02 -8.61 -15.75
CA CYS A 89 -23.30 -9.25 -16.10
C CYS A 89 -23.39 -10.71 -15.69
N ALA A 90 -22.29 -11.46 -15.73
CA ALA A 90 -22.32 -12.88 -15.37
C ALA A 90 -20.99 -13.37 -14.80
N GLU A 91 -21.10 -14.37 -13.94
CA GLU A 91 -19.96 -15.09 -13.38
C GLU A 91 -19.45 -16.16 -14.36
N PHE A 92 -18.14 -16.17 -14.58
CA PHE A 92 -17.40 -17.14 -15.39
C PHE A 92 -16.18 -17.64 -14.61
N PRO A 93 -16.39 -18.43 -13.53
CA PRO A 93 -15.32 -18.80 -12.63
C PRO A 93 -14.22 -19.61 -13.35
N ILE A 94 -12.98 -19.31 -13.02
CA ILE A 94 -11.78 -20.06 -13.41
C ILE A 94 -11.84 -21.43 -12.72
N ALA A 95 -11.48 -22.50 -13.43
CA ALA A 95 -11.64 -23.86 -12.92
C ALA A 95 -10.67 -24.20 -11.78
N ASP A 96 -9.43 -23.71 -11.87
CA ASP A 96 -8.41 -23.84 -10.82
C ASP A 96 -7.77 -22.45 -10.60
N VAL A 97 -8.24 -21.76 -9.58
CA VAL A 97 -7.88 -20.36 -9.33
C VAL A 97 -6.42 -20.20 -8.94
N LYS A 98 -5.88 -21.14 -8.15
CA LYS A 98 -4.49 -21.10 -7.67
C LYS A 98 -3.51 -21.32 -8.81
N LYS A 99 -3.80 -22.29 -9.68
CA LYS A 99 -3.03 -22.52 -10.90
C LYS A 99 -3.05 -21.29 -11.82
N PHE A 100 -4.19 -20.65 -11.97
CA PHE A 100 -4.31 -19.44 -12.79
C PHE A 100 -3.54 -18.25 -12.22
N VAL A 101 -3.50 -18.07 -10.89
CA VAL A 101 -2.62 -17.09 -10.24
C VAL A 101 -1.17 -17.34 -10.62
N GLY A 102 -0.69 -18.58 -10.52
CA GLY A 102 0.68 -18.93 -10.93
C GLY A 102 0.97 -18.64 -12.41
N PHE A 103 -0.03 -18.76 -13.29
CA PHE A 103 0.10 -18.38 -14.70
C PHE A 103 0.19 -16.86 -14.92
N ILE A 104 -0.55 -16.08 -14.14
CA ILE A 104 -0.45 -14.61 -14.16
C ILE A 104 0.93 -14.19 -13.66
N GLU A 105 1.35 -14.65 -12.48
CA GLU A 105 2.64 -14.32 -11.86
C GLU A 105 3.82 -14.66 -12.78
N GLY A 106 3.83 -15.85 -13.38
CA GLY A 106 4.85 -16.25 -14.35
C GLY A 106 4.83 -15.45 -15.65
N SER A 107 3.75 -14.70 -15.94
CA SER A 107 3.62 -13.87 -17.14
C SER A 107 4.00 -12.41 -16.93
N VAL A 108 3.82 -11.87 -15.72
CA VAL A 108 3.94 -10.42 -15.39
C VAL A 108 5.25 -9.81 -15.88
N SER A 109 6.40 -10.43 -15.59
CA SER A 109 7.72 -9.87 -15.91
C SER A 109 7.96 -9.69 -17.41
N GLY A 110 7.29 -10.47 -18.26
CA GLY A 110 7.39 -10.41 -19.71
C GLY A 110 6.27 -9.65 -20.41
N CYS A 111 5.38 -9.00 -19.66
CA CYS A 111 4.26 -8.23 -20.23
C CYS A 111 4.69 -6.84 -20.71
N THR A 112 5.59 -6.18 -19.96
CA THR A 112 6.01 -4.82 -20.27
C THR A 112 7.53 -4.59 -20.17
N ILE A 113 8.01 -3.55 -20.86
CA ILE A 113 9.38 -3.02 -20.74
C ILE A 113 9.31 -1.52 -20.37
N PRO A 114 9.93 -1.10 -19.25
CA PRO A 114 10.47 -1.97 -18.19
C PRO A 114 9.36 -2.82 -17.54
N PRO A 115 9.71 -3.93 -16.86
CA PRO A 115 8.73 -4.67 -16.06
C PRO A 115 8.11 -3.78 -14.98
N CYS A 116 6.82 -3.95 -14.73
CA CYS A 116 6.13 -3.26 -13.62
C CYS A 116 6.26 -4.09 -12.34
N SER A 117 6.75 -3.48 -11.25
CA SER A 117 6.84 -4.10 -9.92
C SER A 117 5.59 -3.82 -9.08
N GLY A 118 5.46 -4.52 -7.94
CA GLY A 118 4.39 -4.30 -6.96
C GLY A 118 3.00 -4.79 -7.38
N ILE A 119 2.91 -5.67 -8.40
CA ILE A 119 1.66 -6.30 -8.81
C ILE A 119 1.30 -7.40 -7.81
N GLU A 120 0.08 -7.39 -7.30
CA GLU A 120 -0.42 -8.37 -6.33
C GLU A 120 -1.60 -9.16 -6.90
N ASN A 121 -1.59 -10.49 -6.73
CA ASN A 121 -2.65 -11.38 -7.20
C ASN A 121 -3.36 -12.03 -6.00
N CYS A 122 -4.68 -11.91 -5.94
CA CYS A 122 -5.51 -12.51 -4.90
C CYS A 122 -6.45 -13.55 -5.52
N PRO A 123 -6.30 -14.85 -5.21
CA PRO A 123 -7.28 -15.85 -5.55
C PRO A 123 -8.53 -15.68 -4.67
N ILE A 124 -9.70 -15.72 -5.29
CA ILE A 124 -11.01 -15.65 -4.65
C ILE A 124 -11.70 -16.99 -4.90
N GLU A 125 -11.55 -17.92 -3.96
CA GLU A 125 -12.10 -19.28 -4.08
C GLU A 125 -13.62 -19.29 -3.86
N THR A 126 -14.32 -20.11 -4.64
CA THR A 126 -15.71 -20.47 -4.43
C THR A 126 -15.81 -21.92 -3.95
N GLU A 127 -16.24 -22.83 -4.82
CA GLU A 127 -16.37 -24.26 -4.53
C GLU A 127 -15.32 -25.07 -5.31
N ALA A 128 -14.80 -26.12 -4.67
CA ALA A 128 -13.93 -27.13 -5.30
C ALA A 128 -12.69 -26.57 -6.04
N GLY A 129 -12.13 -25.45 -5.57
CA GLY A 129 -10.91 -24.83 -6.15
C GLY A 129 -11.16 -23.92 -7.36
N ALA A 130 -12.41 -23.81 -7.82
CA ALA A 130 -12.81 -22.81 -8.78
C ALA A 130 -12.93 -21.42 -8.14
N GLY A 131 -12.93 -20.37 -8.95
CA GLY A 131 -13.08 -19.02 -8.43
C GLY A 131 -12.71 -17.89 -9.39
N PHE A 132 -12.28 -16.79 -8.83
CA PHE A 132 -11.94 -15.54 -9.53
C PHE A 132 -10.56 -15.07 -9.09
N VAL A 133 -9.92 -14.21 -9.88
CA VAL A 133 -8.64 -13.61 -9.47
C VAL A 133 -8.76 -12.11 -9.53
N ALA A 134 -8.42 -11.42 -8.45
CA ALA A 134 -8.19 -9.99 -8.48
C ALA A 134 -6.69 -9.73 -8.62
N THR A 135 -6.29 -8.98 -9.64
CA THR A 135 -4.91 -8.54 -9.84
C THR A 135 -4.85 -7.04 -9.64
N PHE A 136 -4.13 -6.59 -8.61
CA PHE A 136 -3.83 -5.19 -8.37
C PHE A 136 -2.58 -4.78 -9.15
N ILE A 137 -2.69 -3.68 -9.89
CA ILE A 137 -1.59 -3.07 -10.62
C ILE A 137 -1.38 -1.66 -10.06
N PRO A 138 -0.23 -1.39 -9.42
CA PRO A 138 0.03 -0.07 -8.85
C PRO A 138 0.28 0.97 -9.93
N LYS A 139 0.12 2.24 -9.56
CA LYS A 139 0.71 3.36 -10.30
C LYS A 139 2.23 3.23 -10.26
N SER A 140 2.88 3.34 -11.41
CA SER A 140 4.34 3.31 -11.47
C SER A 140 4.96 4.65 -11.12
N ASN A 141 6.10 4.60 -10.43
CA ASN A 141 6.98 5.75 -10.21
C ASN A 141 7.97 5.96 -11.37
N THR A 142 8.09 4.99 -12.27
CA THR A 142 9.00 4.99 -13.42
C THR A 142 8.28 4.72 -14.76
N PRO A 143 7.14 5.38 -15.05
CA PRO A 143 6.52 5.26 -16.36
C PRO A 143 7.42 5.90 -17.44
N PRO A 144 7.25 5.54 -18.72
CA PRO A 144 6.19 4.69 -19.25
C PRO A 144 6.56 3.21 -19.42
N HIS A 145 5.59 2.31 -19.24
CA HIS A 145 5.70 0.86 -19.47
C HIS A 145 5.13 0.45 -20.83
N GLN A 146 5.96 -0.06 -21.73
CA GLN A 146 5.57 -0.51 -23.08
C GLN A 146 5.12 -1.97 -23.07
N VAL A 147 4.02 -2.31 -23.75
CA VAL A 147 3.63 -3.72 -23.96
C VAL A 147 4.61 -4.40 -24.91
N VAL A 148 5.19 -5.53 -24.49
CA VAL A 148 6.22 -6.25 -25.28
C VAL A 148 5.67 -6.78 -26.60
N GLY A 149 4.50 -7.43 -26.57
CA GLY A 149 3.93 -8.08 -27.76
C GLY A 149 3.42 -7.11 -28.83
N GLU A 150 3.11 -5.87 -28.46
CA GLU A 150 2.52 -4.88 -29.38
C GLU A 150 3.43 -3.69 -29.66
N LEU A 151 4.51 -3.52 -28.87
CA LEU A 151 5.39 -2.35 -28.91
C LEU A 151 4.64 -1.01 -28.75
N LYS A 152 3.53 -1.03 -28.00
CA LYS A 152 2.69 0.14 -27.72
C LYS A 152 2.66 0.46 -26.24
N TYR A 153 2.55 1.74 -25.94
CA TYR A 153 2.24 2.23 -24.60
C TYR A 153 0.73 2.41 -24.49
N TYR A 154 0.13 1.91 -23.42
CA TYR A 154 -1.29 2.11 -23.12
C TYR A 154 -1.45 3.00 -21.88
N MET A 155 -2.55 3.75 -21.84
CA MET A 155 -3.03 4.44 -20.64
C MET A 155 -4.51 4.14 -20.42
N ARG A 156 -4.98 4.31 -19.19
CA ARG A 156 -6.40 4.22 -18.85
C ARG A 156 -7.09 5.52 -19.23
N ALA A 157 -8.14 5.45 -20.04
CA ALA A 157 -9.02 6.55 -20.38
C ALA A 157 -10.48 6.13 -20.17
N GLY A 158 -11.07 6.56 -19.05
CA GLY A 158 -12.38 6.04 -18.61
C GLY A 158 -12.29 4.56 -18.26
N SER A 159 -13.11 3.73 -18.92
CA SER A 159 -13.10 2.27 -18.79
C SER A 159 -12.16 1.56 -19.78
N ASN A 160 -11.51 2.28 -20.69
CA ASN A 160 -10.73 1.67 -21.78
C ASN A 160 -9.23 1.83 -21.59
N PHE A 161 -8.47 0.85 -22.11
CA PHE A 161 -7.04 0.99 -22.35
C PHE A 161 -6.81 1.47 -23.78
N VAL A 162 -6.32 2.70 -23.91
CA VAL A 162 -6.07 3.33 -25.21
C VAL A 162 -4.57 3.54 -25.43
N PRO A 163 -4.07 3.46 -26.68
CA PRO A 163 -2.70 3.84 -26.98
C PRO A 163 -2.42 5.26 -26.50
N VAL A 164 -1.28 5.47 -25.85
CA VAL A 164 -0.88 6.79 -25.34
C VAL A 164 -0.65 7.74 -26.53
N PRO A 165 -1.33 8.91 -26.59
CA PRO A 165 -1.08 9.91 -27.62
C PRO A 165 0.36 10.42 -27.59
N HIS A 166 0.92 10.78 -28.74
CA HIS A 166 2.32 11.19 -28.87
C HIS A 166 2.74 12.28 -27.87
N ALA A 167 1.97 13.36 -27.73
CA ALA A 167 2.29 14.45 -26.81
C ALA A 167 2.28 14.02 -25.33
N VAL A 168 1.37 13.11 -24.96
CA VAL A 168 1.32 12.55 -23.60
C VAL A 168 2.55 11.69 -23.36
N LEU A 169 2.89 10.80 -24.31
CA LEU A 169 4.05 9.93 -24.22
C LEU A 169 5.37 10.72 -24.14
N ALA A 170 5.52 11.75 -24.97
CA ALA A 170 6.67 12.67 -24.90
C ALA A 170 6.77 13.33 -23.52
N GLY A 171 5.62 13.74 -22.95
CA GLY A 171 5.54 14.23 -21.58
C GLY A 171 5.96 13.18 -20.55
N MET A 172 5.62 11.89 -20.72
CA MET A 172 6.02 10.82 -19.80
C MET A 172 7.54 10.63 -19.77
N PHE A 173 8.21 10.68 -20.93
CA PHE A 173 9.68 10.61 -21.00
C PHE A 173 10.37 11.87 -20.49
N GLY A 174 9.73 13.03 -20.62
CA GLY A 174 10.26 14.31 -20.15
C GLY A 174 10.02 14.61 -18.66
N ARG A 175 9.33 13.72 -17.93
CA ARG A 175 9.10 13.92 -16.48
C ARG A 175 10.41 13.87 -15.72
N HIS A 176 10.67 14.91 -14.93
CA HIS A 176 11.74 14.84 -13.94
C HIS A 176 11.44 13.69 -12.95
N PRO A 177 12.44 12.86 -12.60
CA PRO A 177 12.29 11.87 -11.55
C PRO A 177 11.70 12.53 -10.30
N ALA A 178 10.54 12.05 -9.86
CA ALA A 178 9.84 12.62 -8.72
C ALA A 178 10.23 11.86 -7.44
N PRO A 179 10.40 12.55 -6.30
CA PRO A 179 10.55 11.88 -5.03
C PRO A 179 9.24 11.21 -4.60
N ASN A 180 9.36 10.08 -3.90
CA ASN A 180 8.24 9.39 -3.29
C ASN A 180 8.57 9.14 -1.81
N VAL A 181 8.06 10.02 -0.95
CA VAL A 181 8.41 10.04 0.47
C VAL A 181 7.31 9.39 1.30
N PHE A 182 7.69 8.39 2.10
CA PHE A 182 6.81 7.70 3.04
C PHE A 182 7.49 7.51 4.40
N ILE A 183 6.71 7.06 5.39
CA ILE A 183 7.25 6.79 6.73
C ILE A 183 7.60 5.31 6.85
N MET A 184 8.79 5.03 7.35
CA MET A 184 9.12 3.77 7.99
C MET A 184 9.31 4.03 9.48
N TYR A 185 9.31 2.98 10.30
CA TYR A 185 9.57 3.09 11.72
C TYR A 185 10.53 1.97 12.14
N HIS A 186 11.26 2.21 13.22
CA HIS A 186 12.06 1.16 13.85
C HIS A 186 12.06 1.32 15.36
N ILE A 187 12.29 0.20 16.03
CA ILE A 187 12.43 0.14 17.48
C ILE A 187 13.89 0.43 17.80
N GLN A 188 14.20 1.58 18.41
CA GLN A 188 15.58 1.97 18.72
C GLN A 188 16.20 1.08 19.81
N VAL A 189 15.39 0.74 20.81
CA VAL A 189 15.77 -0.18 21.88
C VAL A 189 14.60 -1.12 22.21
N PRO A 190 14.84 -2.38 22.57
CA PRO A 190 13.79 -3.28 23.02
C PRO A 190 12.98 -2.67 24.17
N PRO A 191 11.70 -3.04 24.32
CA PRO A 191 10.86 -2.53 25.41
C PRO A 191 11.54 -2.74 26.76
N GLU A 192 11.79 -1.65 27.48
CA GLU A 192 12.50 -1.67 28.76
C GLU A 192 11.48 -1.66 29.90
N ARG A 193 11.54 -2.66 30.78
CA ARG A 193 10.75 -2.68 32.01
C ARG A 193 11.46 -1.84 33.08
N LEU A 194 10.82 -0.77 33.50
CA LEU A 194 11.33 0.12 34.54
C LEU A 194 11.03 -0.43 35.96
N PRO A 195 11.83 -0.08 36.99
CA PRO A 195 11.65 -0.58 38.36
C PRO A 195 10.27 -0.32 38.98
N ASN A 196 9.60 0.75 38.55
CA ASN A 196 8.25 1.11 38.97
C ASN A 196 7.14 0.28 38.31
N GLY A 197 7.50 -0.75 37.53
CA GLY A 197 6.57 -1.63 36.85
C GLY A 197 5.93 -1.04 35.60
N THR A 198 6.49 0.04 35.04
CA THR A 198 6.11 0.61 33.72
C THR A 198 6.99 0.06 32.60
N ILE A 199 6.55 0.22 31.34
CA ILE A 199 7.32 -0.22 30.17
C ILE A 199 7.62 0.99 29.28
N LYS A 200 8.90 1.20 28.98
CA LYS A 200 9.39 2.24 28.08
C LYS A 200 9.60 1.68 26.68
N ILE A 201 9.08 2.38 25.68
CA ILE A 201 9.24 2.09 24.25
C ILE A 201 9.88 3.30 23.57
N GLN A 202 10.80 3.06 22.63
CA GLN A 202 11.39 4.10 21.78
C GLN A 202 11.17 3.76 20.30
N LEU A 203 10.42 4.61 19.61
CA LEU A 203 10.02 4.44 18.22
C LEU A 203 10.63 5.54 17.35
N GLY A 204 11.64 5.20 16.55
CA GLY A 204 12.24 6.10 15.57
C GLY A 204 11.36 6.19 14.32
N PHE A 205 11.02 7.40 13.89
CA PHE A 205 10.32 7.65 12.64
C PHE A 205 11.33 7.97 11.55
N LEU A 206 11.34 7.18 10.49
CA LEU A 206 12.22 7.34 9.33
C LEU A 206 11.42 7.88 8.15
N ILE A 207 11.85 9.03 7.62
CA ILE A 207 11.39 9.50 6.32
C ILE A 207 12.25 8.79 5.27
N THR A 208 11.60 8.00 4.40
CA THR A 208 12.25 7.21 3.35
C THR A 208 11.83 7.74 1.99
N ASN A 209 12.78 7.90 1.07
CA ASN A 209 12.50 8.21 -0.32
C ASN A 209 12.60 6.95 -1.18
N GLY A 210 11.48 6.39 -1.61
CA GLY A 210 11.43 5.27 -2.58
C GLY A 210 11.20 5.73 -4.01
N GLY A 211 11.39 7.01 -4.30
CA GLY A 211 11.25 7.58 -5.63
C GLY A 211 12.60 7.84 -6.29
N PRO A 212 12.66 7.89 -7.63
CA PRO A 212 13.91 8.13 -8.36
C PRO A 212 14.37 9.61 -8.30
N GLY A 213 13.54 10.53 -7.82
CA GLY A 213 13.89 11.94 -7.61
C GLY A 213 14.52 12.21 -6.25
N ILE A 214 15.35 13.25 -6.16
CA ILE A 214 15.85 13.76 -4.87
C ILE A 214 14.70 14.47 -4.15
N ALA A 215 14.45 14.14 -2.89
CA ALA A 215 13.45 14.83 -2.07
C ALA A 215 14.06 16.02 -1.32
N GLU A 216 13.32 17.13 -1.31
CA GLU A 216 13.68 18.40 -0.67
C GLU A 216 12.50 18.91 0.17
N ASP A 217 12.74 19.81 1.13
CA ASP A 217 11.72 20.36 2.04
C ASP A 217 10.91 19.26 2.76
N LEU A 218 11.63 18.30 3.34
CA LEU A 218 11.04 17.18 4.07
C LEU A 218 10.24 17.69 5.27
N PHE A 219 9.10 17.09 5.53
CA PHE A 219 8.35 17.36 6.75
C PHE A 219 7.74 16.10 7.37
N LEU A 220 7.47 16.17 8.66
CA LEU A 220 6.74 15.18 9.44
C LEU A 220 5.82 15.90 10.42
N ASN A 221 4.52 15.65 10.28
CA ASN A 221 3.51 16.09 11.23
C ASN A 221 2.95 14.87 11.95
N LEU A 222 2.88 14.95 13.28
CA LEU A 222 2.45 13.89 14.17
C LEU A 222 1.44 14.46 15.16
N THR A 223 0.33 13.75 15.34
CA THR A 223 -0.74 14.11 16.28
C THR A 223 -1.12 12.90 17.12
N VAL A 224 -0.97 13.04 18.43
CA VAL A 224 -1.37 12.04 19.42
C VAL A 224 -2.73 12.45 19.98
N SER A 225 -3.81 11.87 19.46
CA SER A 225 -5.16 12.15 19.94
C SER A 225 -5.47 11.46 21.27
N SER A 226 -4.84 10.31 21.52
CA SER A 226 -4.97 9.54 22.74
C SER A 226 -3.76 8.62 22.94
N ALA A 227 -3.35 8.39 24.18
CA ALA A 227 -2.20 7.54 24.53
C ALA A 227 -2.45 6.81 25.86
N CYS A 228 -1.79 5.65 26.01
CA CYS A 228 -1.83 4.77 27.18
C CYS A 228 -0.69 5.03 28.17
N GLY A 229 -0.41 6.29 28.48
CA GLY A 229 0.69 6.67 29.38
C GLY A 229 1.29 8.03 29.05
N GLU A 230 2.55 8.22 29.42
CA GLU A 230 3.31 9.43 29.14
C GLU A 230 4.01 9.32 27.78
N LEU A 231 4.07 10.44 27.05
CA LEU A 231 4.67 10.50 25.73
C LEU A 231 5.59 11.72 25.65
N SER A 232 6.77 11.51 25.06
CA SER A 232 7.70 12.58 24.74
C SER A 232 8.40 12.30 23.41
N PHE A 233 9.04 13.31 22.86
CA PHE A 233 9.82 13.22 21.63
C PHE A 233 11.27 13.55 21.93
N SER A 234 12.20 12.83 21.29
CA SER A 234 13.61 13.22 21.31
C SER A 234 13.78 14.59 20.65
N GLN A 235 14.78 15.34 21.10
CA GLN A 235 15.17 16.56 20.39
C GLN A 235 15.87 16.15 19.09
N PRO A 236 15.38 16.61 17.93
CA PRO A 236 16.07 16.35 16.68
C PRO A 236 17.27 17.27 16.52
N ASP A 237 18.10 16.99 15.52
CA ASP A 237 19.19 17.88 15.16
C ASP A 237 18.62 19.23 14.67
N LEU A 238 18.62 20.22 15.56
CA LEU A 238 18.11 21.57 15.29
C LEU A 238 18.97 22.34 14.28
N THR A 239 20.15 21.84 13.89
CA THR A 239 20.90 22.41 12.78
C THR A 239 20.29 22.03 11.43
N VAL A 240 19.58 20.90 11.36
CA VAL A 240 18.94 20.34 10.17
C VAL A 240 17.41 20.53 10.17
N TRP A 241 16.78 20.56 11.34
CA TRP A 241 15.32 20.56 11.49
C TRP A 241 14.79 21.80 12.20
N SER A 242 13.60 22.24 11.81
CA SER A 242 12.78 23.22 12.52
C SER A 242 11.57 22.51 13.12
N VAL A 243 11.32 22.74 14.42
CA VAL A 243 10.35 21.96 15.19
C VAL A 243 9.38 22.91 15.87
N SER A 244 8.08 22.59 15.76
CA SER A 244 7.03 23.20 16.56
C SER A 244 6.30 22.11 17.34
N PHE A 245 6.16 22.31 18.65
CA PHE A 245 5.43 21.40 19.52
C PHE A 245 4.26 22.13 20.17
N GLY A 246 3.05 21.59 19.99
CA GLY A 246 1.80 22.15 20.49
C GLY A 246 1.07 21.19 21.41
N PHE A 247 0.52 21.72 22.50
CA PHE A 247 -0.42 21.02 23.40
C PHE A 247 0.06 19.67 23.95
N GLY A 248 1.37 19.42 24.01
CA GLY A 248 1.92 18.14 24.48
C GLY A 248 1.68 16.96 23.52
N ARG A 249 1.10 17.20 22.34
CA ARG A 249 0.48 16.13 21.51
C ARG A 249 0.60 16.34 20.01
N VAL A 250 0.94 17.54 19.56
CA VAL A 250 1.10 17.88 18.15
C VAL A 250 2.55 18.24 17.91
N LEU A 251 3.20 17.52 17.01
CA LEU A 251 4.58 17.73 16.61
C LEU A 251 4.59 18.03 15.11
N ASN A 252 5.14 19.18 14.73
CA ASN A 252 5.39 19.54 13.35
C ASN A 252 6.89 19.73 13.16
N ILE A 253 7.48 18.99 12.24
CA ILE A 253 8.90 19.05 11.91
C ILE A 253 9.02 19.34 10.42
N ILE A 254 9.89 20.29 10.06
CA ILE A 254 10.25 20.58 8.67
C ILE A 254 11.76 20.75 8.56
N SER A 255 12.35 20.23 7.48
CA SER A 255 13.78 20.37 7.24
C SER A 255 14.13 21.82 6.93
N LYS A 256 15.30 22.26 7.37
CA LYS A 256 15.90 23.52 6.92
C LYS A 256 16.36 23.39 5.48
N GLN A 257 16.56 24.55 4.83
CA GLN A 257 17.07 24.61 3.46
C GLN A 257 18.41 23.86 3.36
N GLY A 258 18.54 23.01 2.34
CA GLY A 258 19.77 22.29 2.03
C GLY A 258 19.75 20.79 2.40
N LEU A 259 18.82 20.33 3.24
CA LEU A 259 18.64 18.89 3.42
C LEU A 259 18.08 18.28 2.13
N ARG A 260 18.79 17.29 1.60
CA ARG A 260 18.40 16.54 0.40
C ARG A 260 18.40 15.06 0.72
N LEU A 261 17.34 14.36 0.33
CA LEU A 261 17.23 12.92 0.52
C LEU A 261 17.27 12.23 -0.84
N ALA A 262 18.38 11.54 -1.10
CA ALA A 262 18.59 10.80 -2.33
C ALA A 262 17.58 9.64 -2.49
N PRO A 263 17.43 9.08 -3.70
CA PRO A 263 16.70 7.82 -3.90
C PRO A 263 17.20 6.73 -2.96
N ASP A 264 16.27 5.94 -2.42
CA ASP A 264 16.46 4.85 -1.45
C ASP A 264 17.09 5.25 -0.10
N ALA A 265 17.35 6.54 0.11
CA ALA A 265 17.88 7.05 1.35
C ALA A 265 16.79 7.24 2.42
N LYS A 266 17.22 7.20 3.68
CA LYS A 266 16.39 7.35 4.87
C LYS A 266 16.97 8.43 5.78
N VAL A 267 16.13 9.19 6.46
CA VAL A 267 16.53 10.12 7.51
C VAL A 267 15.58 10.01 8.70
N GLU A 268 16.12 10.04 9.92
CA GLU A 268 15.33 10.03 11.16
C GLU A 268 15.14 11.47 11.66
N PRO A 269 13.98 12.12 11.41
CA PRO A 269 13.69 13.42 12.02
C PRO A 269 13.40 13.34 13.50
N VAL A 270 12.91 12.23 14.06
CA VAL A 270 12.48 12.18 15.47
C VAL A 270 12.32 10.75 15.98
N CYS A 271 12.55 10.58 17.28
CA CYS A 271 12.16 9.39 18.04
C CYS A 271 11.07 9.74 19.06
N MET A 272 10.02 8.92 19.12
CA MET A 272 8.97 9.02 20.12
C MET A 272 9.24 8.06 21.27
N ASN A 273 9.21 8.57 22.49
CA ASN A 273 9.30 7.81 23.72
C ASN A 273 7.90 7.64 24.31
N ILE A 274 7.51 6.41 24.60
CA ILE A 274 6.23 6.09 25.23
C ILE A 274 6.51 5.33 26.53
N ILE A 275 5.99 5.83 27.65
CA ILE A 275 6.01 5.12 28.94
C ILE A 275 4.61 4.62 29.20
N LEU A 276 4.39 3.32 28.98
CA LEU A 276 3.13 2.65 29.26
C LEU A 276 2.96 2.42 30.76
N LYS A 277 1.85 2.93 31.30
CA LYS A 277 1.53 2.84 32.73
C LYS A 277 0.05 2.49 32.93
N PRO A 278 -0.28 1.35 33.55
CA PRO A 278 -1.66 1.02 33.91
C PRO A 278 -2.19 1.98 35.01
N PRO A 279 -3.52 2.19 35.12
CA PRO A 279 -4.58 1.54 34.35
C PRO A 279 -4.76 2.12 32.94
N PHE A 280 -4.97 1.25 31.95
CA PHE A 280 -5.24 1.65 30.57
C PHE A 280 -6.73 1.93 30.38
N THR A 281 -7.10 3.20 30.33
CA THR A 281 -8.51 3.66 30.26
C THR A 281 -8.88 4.32 28.94
N LYS A 282 -7.91 4.55 28.06
CA LYS A 282 -8.09 5.24 26.78
C LYS A 282 -7.36 4.46 25.69
N PRO A 283 -7.84 4.47 24.43
CA PRO A 283 -7.13 3.82 23.33
C PRO A 283 -5.83 4.56 22.99
N ILE A 284 -4.93 3.92 22.25
CA ILE A 284 -3.84 4.60 21.56
C ILE A 284 -4.37 5.09 20.22
N LYS A 285 -4.17 6.38 19.90
CA LYS A 285 -4.52 6.99 18.62
C LYS A 285 -3.44 7.99 18.23
N ILE A 286 -2.57 7.58 17.31
CA ILE A 286 -1.50 8.39 16.74
C ILE A 286 -1.76 8.49 15.25
N ALA A 287 -1.75 9.69 14.70
CA ALA A 287 -1.87 9.92 13.27
C ALA A 287 -0.77 10.87 12.82
N GLY A 288 -0.34 10.74 11.58
CA GLY A 288 0.66 11.63 11.04
C GLY A 288 0.67 11.66 9.53
N MET A 289 1.51 12.56 9.03
CA MET A 289 1.83 12.64 7.63
C MET A 289 3.27 13.09 7.44
N CYS A 290 3.95 12.54 6.45
CA CYS A 290 5.24 13.04 5.99
C CYS A 290 5.16 13.39 4.51
N GLY A 291 6.12 14.15 4.03
CA GLY A 291 6.19 14.51 2.63
C GLY A 291 7.41 15.35 2.32
N CYS A 292 7.43 15.84 1.09
CA CYS A 292 8.46 16.70 0.54
C CYS A 292 7.84 17.62 -0.51
N SER A 293 8.60 18.61 -0.98
CA SER A 293 8.19 19.46 -2.09
C SER A 293 7.91 18.62 -3.35
N ASN A 294 6.89 19.03 -4.12
CA ASN A 294 6.48 18.42 -5.40
C ASN A 294 6.07 16.93 -5.34
N SER A 295 5.71 16.41 -4.16
CA SER A 295 5.18 15.06 -3.99
C SER A 295 3.93 15.05 -3.12
N MET A 296 3.06 14.06 -3.32
CA MET A 296 1.89 13.90 -2.47
C MET A 296 2.33 13.46 -1.05
N PRO A 297 1.79 14.09 0.01
CA PRO A 297 2.11 13.67 1.37
C PRO A 297 1.61 12.25 1.68
N PHE A 298 2.47 11.45 2.29
CA PHE A 298 2.11 10.14 2.82
C PHE A 298 1.45 10.28 4.19
N ARG A 299 0.33 9.59 4.41
CA ARG A 299 -0.43 9.63 5.68
C ARG A 299 -0.45 8.27 6.37
N PHE A 300 -0.22 8.27 7.68
CA PHE A 300 -0.25 7.06 8.51
C PHE A 300 -1.06 7.26 9.79
N LYS A 301 -1.47 6.13 10.38
CA LYS A 301 -2.28 6.09 11.59
C LYS A 301 -2.00 4.79 12.34
N PHE A 302 -1.80 4.90 13.64
CA PHE A 302 -1.69 3.80 14.59
C PHE A 302 -2.87 3.89 15.56
N GLU A 303 -3.64 2.80 15.67
CA GLU A 303 -4.76 2.71 16.61
C GLU A 303 -4.81 1.35 17.29
N ASN A 304 -4.97 1.38 18.61
CA ASN A 304 -5.17 0.17 19.40
C ASN A 304 -6.12 0.42 20.56
N SER A 305 -6.97 -0.56 20.89
CA SER A 305 -7.92 -0.46 22.00
C SER A 305 -7.20 -0.58 23.34
N HIS A 306 -7.73 0.07 24.37
CA HIS A 306 -7.16 0.00 25.71
C HIS A 306 -7.17 -1.43 26.27
N ASP A 307 -8.20 -2.23 25.98
CA ASP A 307 -8.29 -3.63 26.37
C ASP A 307 -7.19 -4.49 25.73
N ASN A 308 -6.94 -4.30 24.43
CA ASN A 308 -5.89 -5.04 23.73
C ASN A 308 -4.50 -4.60 24.20
N VAL A 309 -4.28 -3.30 24.41
CA VAL A 309 -3.05 -2.78 25.03
C VAL A 309 -2.82 -3.39 26.41
N ALA A 310 -3.86 -3.48 27.25
CA ALA A 310 -3.76 -4.12 28.57
C ALA A 310 -3.39 -5.60 28.47
N LYS A 311 -4.00 -6.33 27.53
CA LYS A 311 -3.68 -7.74 27.26
C LYS A 311 -2.23 -7.92 26.85
N ILE A 312 -1.75 -7.17 25.86
CA ILE A 312 -0.37 -7.24 25.34
C ILE A 312 0.64 -6.86 26.44
N TYR A 313 0.33 -5.81 27.22
CA TYR A 313 1.15 -5.38 28.34
C TYR A 313 1.29 -6.48 29.40
N ASN A 314 0.18 -7.07 29.83
CA ASN A 314 0.17 -8.12 30.84
C ASN A 314 0.90 -9.38 30.36
N GLU A 315 0.79 -9.72 29.08
CA GLU A 315 1.53 -10.84 28.47
C GLU A 315 3.05 -10.63 28.56
N LEU A 316 3.56 -9.43 28.24
CA LEU A 316 4.99 -9.14 28.38
C LEU A 316 5.45 -9.21 29.84
N ILE A 317 4.62 -8.74 30.77
CA ILE A 317 4.92 -8.79 32.22
C ILE A 317 4.93 -10.23 32.75
N ALA A 318 4.01 -11.08 32.28
CA ALA A 318 3.90 -12.47 32.70
C ALA A 318 5.01 -13.35 32.10
N ASN A 319 5.41 -13.07 30.85
CA ASN A 319 6.37 -13.88 30.09
C ASN A 319 7.60 -13.08 29.63
N PRO A 320 8.42 -12.53 30.55
CA PRO A 320 9.51 -11.61 30.21
C PRO A 320 10.63 -12.26 29.37
N ASN A 321 10.74 -13.58 29.36
CA ASN A 321 11.77 -14.32 28.62
C ASN A 321 11.36 -14.65 27.18
N ASN A 322 10.13 -14.34 26.77
CA ASN A 322 9.67 -14.58 25.41
C ASN A 322 10.24 -13.51 24.46
N LYS A 323 11.45 -13.76 23.94
CA LYS A 323 12.16 -12.83 23.04
C LYS A 323 11.33 -12.46 21.81
N THR A 324 10.73 -13.44 21.14
CA THR A 324 9.91 -13.19 19.95
C THR A 324 8.72 -12.28 20.23
N PHE A 325 8.10 -12.40 21.40
CA PHE A 325 7.03 -11.50 21.81
C PHE A 325 7.55 -10.11 22.18
N ALA A 326 8.68 -10.02 22.89
CA ALA A 326 9.31 -8.76 23.26
C ALA A 326 9.75 -7.96 22.02
N ASP A 327 10.31 -8.62 21.01
CA ASP A 327 10.74 -8.00 19.75
C ASP A 327 9.54 -7.44 18.96
N ASN A 328 8.40 -8.13 19.01
CA ASN A 328 7.17 -7.69 18.33
C ASN A 328 6.26 -6.79 19.19
N PHE A 329 6.60 -6.57 20.46
CA PHE A 329 5.73 -5.89 21.42
C PHE A 329 5.28 -4.51 20.95
N THR A 330 6.20 -3.70 20.42
CA THR A 330 5.88 -2.35 19.93
C THR A 330 4.92 -2.40 18.73
N ASN A 331 5.14 -3.34 17.81
CA ASN A 331 4.26 -3.56 16.65
C ASN A 331 2.86 -3.95 17.13
N LEU A 332 2.75 -4.83 18.13
CA LEU A 332 1.47 -5.23 18.72
C LEU A 332 0.78 -4.08 19.45
N ILE A 333 1.51 -3.29 20.25
CA ILE A 333 0.96 -2.15 21.01
C ILE A 333 0.44 -1.07 20.08
N LEU A 334 1.16 -0.74 19.02
CA LEU A 334 0.77 0.30 18.08
C LEU A 334 -0.08 -0.23 16.91
N ASN A 335 -0.34 -1.55 16.89
CA ASN A 335 -1.03 -2.26 15.82
C ASN A 335 -0.46 -1.91 14.45
N ILE A 336 0.87 -1.92 14.36
CA ILE A 336 1.56 -1.60 13.12
C ILE A 336 1.56 -2.87 12.25
N PRO A 337 1.17 -2.78 10.97
CA PRO A 337 1.22 -3.93 10.08
C PRO A 337 2.63 -4.50 10.10
N MET A 338 2.78 -5.78 10.42
CA MET A 338 4.07 -6.44 10.23
C MET A 338 4.30 -6.50 8.72
N GLU A 339 5.29 -5.75 8.21
CA GLU A 339 5.78 -5.97 6.86
C GLU A 339 6.26 -7.41 6.80
N THR A 340 5.54 -8.27 6.07
CA THR A 340 6.12 -9.49 5.53
C THR A 340 7.31 -9.06 4.67
N GLU A 341 8.46 -9.69 4.81
CA GLU A 341 9.77 -9.35 4.20
C GLU A 341 9.79 -9.23 2.65
N ASP A 342 8.64 -9.25 1.97
CA ASP A 342 8.48 -9.32 0.52
C ASP A 342 8.08 -7.98 -0.15
N ALA A 343 8.34 -6.82 0.49
CA ALA A 343 8.19 -5.51 -0.14
C ALA A 343 9.55 -5.00 -0.69
N GLN A 344 10.07 -5.68 -1.71
CA GLN A 344 11.11 -5.18 -2.63
C GLN A 344 10.70 -5.40 -4.08
#